data_AF-A0A6V7JB28-F1
#
_entry.id   AF-A0A6V7JB28-F1
#
_cell.length_a   1.000
_cell.length_b   1.000
_cell.length_c   1.000
_cell.angle_alpha   90.00
_cell.angle_beta   90.00
_cell.angle_gamma   90.00
#
_symmetry.space_group_name_H-M   'P 1'
#
loop_
_entity.id
_entity.type
_entity.pdbx_description
1 polymer ?
#
loop_
_entity_poly.entity_id
_entity_poly.type
_entity_poly.pdbx_seq_one_letter_code
_entity_poly.pdbx_strand_id
1 'polypeptide(L)' 'GRQGLCYTAVNRNGECKNRLAIRLSKKDCCCGKNMGRGWGDECYTCPPAGS' A
#
# COMPACT_ATOMS: atom_id res chain seq x y z
N GLY A 1 -10.49 0.96 -12.18
CA GLY A 1 -9.15 0.60 -11.67
C GLY A 1 -9.31 -0.47 -10.60
N ARG A 2 -8.41 -1.46 -10.53
CA ARG A 2 -8.48 -2.55 -9.55
C ARG A 2 -8.31 -1.97 -8.13
N GLN A 3 -9.27 -2.24 -7.24
CA GLN A 3 -9.20 -1.88 -5.82
C GLN A 3 -8.70 -3.08 -5.01
N GLY A 4 -7.93 -2.81 -3.97
CA GLY A 4 -7.31 -3.82 -3.11
C GLY A 4 -7.09 -3.31 -1.69
N LEU A 5 -6.60 -4.17 -0.81
CA LEU A 5 -6.19 -3.77 0.53
C LEU A 5 -5.06 -2.76 0.46
N CYS A 6 -5.06 -1.77 1.33
CA CYS A 6 -3.98 -0.80 1.44
C CYS A 6 -3.41 -0.84 2.84
N TYR A 7 -2.09 -0.76 2.96
CA TYR A 7 -1.36 -0.96 4.21
C TYR A 7 -0.41 0.18 4.44
N THR A 8 -0.41 0.79 5.63
CA THR A 8 0.43 1.97 5.91
C THR A 8 1.83 1.63 6.41
N ALA A 9 2.11 0.35 6.65
CA ALA A 9 3.44 -0.12 7.02
C ALA A 9 3.76 -1.44 6.34
N VAL A 10 5.05 -1.67 6.06
CA VAL A 10 5.59 -2.96 5.63
C VAL A 10 6.80 -3.24 6.51
N ASN A 11 6.88 -4.45 7.08
CA ASN A 11 8.00 -4.83 7.92
C ASN A 11 9.22 -5.25 7.08
N ARG A 12 10.36 -5.54 7.73
CA ARG A 12 11.58 -5.98 7.03
C ARG A 12 11.44 -7.34 6.34
N ASN A 13 10.45 -8.14 6.72
CA ASN A 13 10.16 -9.44 6.11
C ASN A 13 9.27 -9.32 4.86
N GLY A 14 8.87 -8.11 4.47
CA GLY A 14 7.95 -7.88 3.35
C GLY A 14 6.47 -8.08 3.71
N GLU A 15 6.13 -8.22 4.99
CA GLU A 15 4.74 -8.36 5.43
C GLU A 15 4.10 -6.99 5.66
N CYS A 16 2.91 -6.84 5.12
CA CYS A 16 2.10 -5.65 5.27
C CYS A 16 1.47 -5.57 6.66
N LYS A 17 1.49 -4.38 7.25
CA LYS A 17 0.90 -4.05 8.55
C LYS A 17 0.02 -2.81 8.41
N ASN A 18 -0.86 -2.60 9.39
CA ASN A 18 -1.77 -1.46 9.43
C ASN A 18 -2.66 -1.36 8.18
N ARG A 19 -3.46 -2.41 7.97
CA ARG A 19 -4.51 -2.48 6.95
C ARG A 19 -5.49 -1.30 7.14
N LEU A 20 -5.76 -0.57 6.07
CA LEU A 20 -6.85 0.39 6.00
C LEU A 20 -8.19 -0.34 5.87
N ALA A 21 -9.22 0.20 6.52
CA ALA A 21 -10.58 -0.34 6.44
C ALA A 21 -11.20 -0.18 5.04
N ILE A 22 -10.65 0.72 4.22
CA ILE A 22 -11.10 0.99 2.86
C ILE A 22 -10.22 0.27 1.83
N ARG A 23 -10.86 -0.24 0.78
CA ARG A 23 -10.13 -0.75 -0.39
C ARG A 23 -9.84 0.40 -1.33
N LEU A 24 -8.58 0.55 -1.70
CA LEU A 24 -8.09 1.63 -2.57
C LEU A 24 -7.47 1.05 -3.83
N SER A 25 -7.38 1.86 -4.89
CA SER A 25 -6.57 1.47 -6.04
C SER A 25 -5.07 1.52 -5.67
N LYS A 26 -4.22 0.81 -6.42
CA LYS A 26 -2.75 0.87 -6.20
C LYS A 26 -2.24 2.30 -6.26
N LYS A 27 -2.77 3.09 -7.19
CA LYS A 27 -2.37 4.49 -7.40
C LYS A 27 -2.80 5.36 -6.22
N ASP A 28 -4.04 5.22 -5.75
CA ASP A 28 -4.50 5.96 -4.58
C ASP A 28 -3.69 5.54 -3.34
N CYS A 29 -3.52 4.24 -3.12
CA CYS A 29 -2.75 3.71 -1.99
C CYS A 29 -1.28 4.14 -1.99
N CYS A 30 -0.61 4.25 -3.15
CA CYS A 30 0.83 4.52 -3.19
C CYS A 30 1.21 5.96 -3.58
N CYS A 31 0.36 6.73 -4.28
CA CYS A 31 0.74 8.05 -4.83
C CYS A 31 0.35 9.25 -3.93
N GLY A 32 -0.21 9.04 -2.74
CA GLY A 32 -0.51 10.16 -1.84
C GLY A 32 0.60 10.46 -0.83
N LYS A 33 0.77 11.74 -0.48
CA LYS A 33 1.83 12.27 0.41
C LYS A 33 1.96 11.59 1.79
N ASN A 34 0.94 10.86 2.24
CA ASN A 34 0.89 10.10 3.50
C ASN A 34 0.26 8.70 3.30
N MET A 35 0.35 8.15 2.09
CA MET A 35 -0.40 6.94 1.75
C MET A 35 0.44 5.66 1.92
N GLY A 36 -0.22 4.52 1.74
CA GLY A 36 0.24 3.20 2.10
C GLY A 36 1.64 2.84 1.62
N ARG A 37 2.30 1.95 2.35
CA ARG A 37 3.56 1.30 1.99
C ARG A 37 3.37 -0.03 1.26
N GLY A 38 2.15 -0.58 1.27
CA GLY A 38 1.84 -1.83 0.57
C GLY A 38 0.39 -1.88 0.09
N TRP A 39 0.15 -2.64 -0.98
CA TRP A 39 -1.14 -2.72 -1.66
C TRP A 39 -1.47 -4.14 -2.16
N GLY A 40 -2.75 -4.53 -2.06
CA GLY A 40 -3.28 -5.82 -2.50
C GLY A 40 -3.13 -6.94 -1.46
N ASP A 41 -3.84 -8.05 -1.65
CA ASP A 41 -3.76 -9.22 -0.77
C ASP A 41 -2.34 -9.81 -0.70
N GLU A 42 -1.59 -9.75 -1.81
CA GLU A 42 -0.18 -10.18 -1.91
C GLU A 42 0.83 -9.18 -1.32
N CYS A 43 0.39 -8.08 -0.70
CA CYS A 43 1.26 -7.05 -0.12
C CYS A 43 2.34 -6.51 -1.10
N TYR A 44 1.92 -6.00 -2.25
CA TYR A 44 2.86 -5.33 -3.16
C TYR A 44 3.35 -4.02 -2.54
N THR A 45 4.65 -3.94 -2.25
CA THR A 45 5.28 -2.73 -1.74
C THR A 45 5.09 -1.56 -2.71
N CYS A 46 4.75 -0.40 -2.15
CA CYS A 46 4.67 0.82 -2.91
C CYS A 46 6.07 1.30 -3.30
N PRO A 47 6.23 1.91 -4.50
CA PRO A 47 7.50 2.47 -4.90
C PRO A 47 7.92 3.62 -3.96
N PRO A 48 9.22 3.81 -3.71
CA PRO A 48 9.71 4.95 -2.95
C PRO A 48 9.29 6.27 -3.63
N ALA A 49 8.93 7.27 -2.83
CA ALA A 49 8.59 8.59 -3.34
C ALA A 49 9.84 9.23 -3.97
N GLY A 50 9.91 9.23 -5.30
CA GLY A 50 11.02 9.85 -6.05
C GLY A 50 11.63 9.02 -7.19
N SER A 51 10.84 8.19 -7.88
CA SER A 51 11.21 7.68 -9.21
C SER A 51 10.68 8.57 -10.31
#